data_AF-A0ABD1JYW8-F1
#
_entry.id   AF-A0ABD1JYW8-F1
#
_cell.length_a   1.000
_cell.length_b   1.000
_cell.length_c   1.000
_cell.angle_alpha   90.00
_cell.angle_beta   90.00
_cell.angle_gamma   90.00
#
_symmetry.space_group_name_H-M   'P 1'
#
loop_
_entity.id
_entity.type
_entity.pdbx_description
1 polymer ?
#
loop_
_entity_poly.entity_id
_entity_poly.type
_entity_poly.pdbx_seq_one_letter_code
_entity_poly.pdbx_strand_id
1 'polypeptide(L)'
;MRGCVLLISFATVFHPISPTPSSAPPAPAPTGPVHKHSGCIKVNQCKCIMTDGSGIIDLASLGDADGFLERLEPLRTDGAPISTELLLSFSPCLPFSEPEDFVGTACTDVAACLIVRFHKNNQRYLNRYLNYGRHIDNHFHYNNTMKTLTVSYFGKSFSQPLTVVRYHCSPNRSISATLSFSADVPLQIWVESPCACLNACTLEDVGPGTIFLIILCLSATAYLILGACALRPFRTSQAGVQIAPEDSVWCMLCYQFTDRQRVKPRRRHYSLREDTL
;
A
#
# COMPACT_ATOMS: atom_id res chain seq x y z
N MET A 1 -47.98 -9.06 6.01
CA MET A 1 -47.41 -10.38 6.35
C MET A 1 -47.25 -11.19 5.07
N ARG A 2 -46.12 -11.90 4.93
CA ARG A 2 -45.72 -12.83 3.86
C ARG A 2 -45.44 -12.20 2.48
N GLY A 3 -44.23 -11.66 2.33
CA GLY A 3 -43.61 -11.46 1.02
C GLY A 3 -42.77 -12.68 0.66
N CYS A 4 -43.15 -13.40 -0.39
CA CYS A 4 -42.33 -14.43 -1.02
C CYS A 4 -41.10 -13.77 -1.64
N VAL A 5 -39.93 -14.10 -1.10
CA VAL A 5 -38.63 -13.81 -1.73
C VAL A 5 -38.42 -14.87 -2.81
N LEU A 6 -38.51 -14.48 -4.08
CA LEU A 6 -38.15 -15.32 -5.21
C LEU A 6 -36.62 -15.29 -5.35
N LEU A 7 -35.96 -16.24 -4.70
CA LEU A 7 -34.54 -16.53 -4.90
C LEU A 7 -34.37 -17.19 -6.28
N ILE A 8 -33.79 -16.45 -7.23
CA ILE A 8 -33.31 -17.02 -8.48
C ILE A 8 -31.96 -17.69 -8.18
N SER A 9 -32.00 -18.99 -7.90
CA SER A 9 -30.81 -19.84 -7.84
C SER A 9 -30.28 -20.10 -9.24
N PHE A 10 -29.09 -19.58 -9.56
CA PHE A 10 -28.29 -20.08 -10.67
C PHE A 10 -27.63 -21.40 -10.24
N ALA A 11 -28.25 -22.52 -10.59
CA ALA A 11 -27.62 -23.83 -10.48
C ALA A 11 -26.72 -24.06 -11.70
N THR A 12 -25.42 -23.79 -11.56
CA THR A 12 -24.40 -24.25 -12.52
C THR A 12 -24.19 -25.75 -12.31
N VAL A 13 -24.76 -26.56 -13.20
CA VAL A 13 -24.50 -28.00 -13.27
C VAL A 13 -23.11 -28.20 -13.86
N PHE A 14 -22.10 -28.41 -13.01
CA PHE A 14 -20.81 -28.93 -13.43
C PHE A 14 -20.89 -30.46 -13.52
N HIS A 15 -20.71 -31.00 -14.73
CA HIS A 15 -20.47 -32.43 -14.93
C HIS A 15 -19.10 -32.81 -14.35
N PRO A 16 -18.99 -33.90 -13.55
CA PRO A 16 -17.70 -34.47 -13.21
C PRO A 16 -17.17 -35.25 -14.41
N ILE A 17 -16.12 -34.74 -15.05
CA ILE A 17 -15.30 -35.52 -15.97
C ILE A 17 -14.38 -36.39 -15.09
N SER A 18 -14.65 -37.69 -15.05
CA SER A 18 -13.77 -38.69 -14.45
C SER A 18 -12.44 -38.76 -15.20
N PRO A 19 -11.27 -38.57 -14.54
CA PRO A 19 -10.00 -38.91 -15.15
C PRO A 19 -9.73 -40.41 -14.99
N THR A 20 -9.54 -41.08 -16.12
CA THR A 20 -8.97 -42.43 -16.23
C THR A 20 -7.54 -42.49 -15.64
N PRO A 21 -7.15 -43.57 -14.95
CA PRO A 21 -5.79 -43.75 -14.47
C PRO A 21 -4.86 -44.11 -15.64
N SER A 22 -4.09 -43.13 -16.13
CA SER A 22 -2.97 -43.36 -17.04
C SER A 22 -1.73 -43.69 -16.23
N SER A 23 -1.31 -44.96 -16.29
CA SER A 23 -0.04 -45.45 -15.74
C SER A 23 1.13 -44.92 -16.57
N ALA A 24 1.73 -43.81 -16.13
CA ALA A 24 3.05 -43.39 -16.58
C ALA A 24 4.03 -43.55 -15.39
N PRO A 25 5.24 -44.11 -15.61
CA PRO A 25 6.23 -44.26 -14.55
C PRO A 25 6.67 -42.89 -14.01
N PRO A 26 6.90 -42.74 -12.69
CA PRO A 26 7.31 -41.47 -12.11
C PRO A 26 8.69 -41.06 -12.66
N ALA A 27 8.77 -39.84 -13.18
CA ALA A 27 10.04 -39.21 -13.52
C ALA A 27 10.94 -39.18 -12.27
N PRO A 28 12.26 -39.42 -12.43
CA PRO A 28 13.17 -39.41 -11.30
C PRO A 28 13.16 -38.04 -10.62
N ALA A 29 12.90 -38.05 -9.32
CA ALA A 29 13.01 -36.89 -8.46
C ALA A 29 14.43 -36.30 -8.59
N PRO A 30 14.60 -34.97 -8.67
CA PRO A 30 15.90 -34.37 -8.55
C PRO A 30 16.43 -34.60 -7.13
N THR A 31 17.26 -35.63 -6.97
CA THR A 31 18.09 -35.88 -5.79
C THR A 31 19.25 -34.90 -5.79
N GLY A 32 19.00 -33.74 -5.21
CA GLY A 32 20.03 -32.88 -4.65
C GLY A 32 19.41 -32.12 -3.49
N PRO A 33 20.09 -31.95 -2.34
CA PRO A 33 19.67 -30.95 -1.40
C PRO A 33 19.77 -29.61 -2.12
N VAL A 34 18.63 -29.08 -2.58
CA VAL A 34 18.53 -27.65 -2.89
C VAL A 34 18.80 -26.98 -1.55
N HIS A 35 20.03 -26.52 -1.36
CA HIS A 35 20.34 -25.55 -0.34
C HIS A 35 19.45 -24.35 -0.63
N LYS A 36 18.24 -24.35 -0.06
CA LYS A 36 17.37 -23.18 0.00
C LYS A 36 18.23 -22.12 0.67
N HIS A 37 18.73 -21.19 -0.13
CA HIS A 37 19.41 -20.03 0.40
C HIS A 37 18.35 -19.37 1.27
N SER A 38 18.49 -19.43 2.59
CA SER A 38 17.59 -18.75 3.51
C SER A 38 18.10 -17.32 3.61
N GLY A 39 17.38 -16.40 3.01
CA GLY A 39 17.78 -15.00 2.96
C GLY A 39 16.67 -14.10 2.41
N CYS A 40 16.92 -12.80 2.45
CA CYS A 40 16.01 -11.80 1.92
C CYS A 40 16.70 -11.01 0.81
N ILE A 41 16.01 -10.82 -0.31
CA ILE A 41 16.44 -9.94 -1.39
C ILE A 41 15.81 -8.57 -1.13
N LYS A 42 16.66 -7.56 -0.94
CA LYS A 42 16.24 -6.16 -0.79
C LYS A 42 15.54 -5.69 -2.07
N VAL A 43 14.31 -5.20 -1.94
CA VAL A 43 13.55 -4.60 -3.04
C VAL A 43 13.73 -3.09 -3.06
N ASN A 44 13.63 -2.48 -1.88
CA ASN A 44 13.88 -1.05 -1.67
C ASN A 44 14.49 -0.85 -0.27
N GLN A 45 14.57 0.40 0.20
CA GLN A 45 15.19 0.73 1.50
C GLN A 45 14.46 0.14 2.71
N CYS A 46 13.21 -0.30 2.53
CA CYS A 46 12.25 -0.60 3.57
C CYS A 46 11.61 -1.99 3.44
N LYS A 47 11.82 -2.67 2.31
CA LYS A 47 11.12 -3.89 1.91
C LYS A 47 12.09 -4.92 1.38
N CYS A 48 11.90 -6.17 1.79
CA CYS A 48 12.65 -7.29 1.24
C CYS A 48 11.74 -8.51 1.02
N ILE A 49 12.05 -9.28 -0.02
CA ILE A 49 11.33 -10.50 -0.40
C ILE A 49 12.18 -11.71 -0.04
N MET A 50 11.57 -12.70 0.59
CA MET A 50 12.26 -13.94 0.91
C MET A 50 12.65 -14.70 -0.35
N THR A 51 13.91 -15.15 -0.37
CA THR A 51 14.51 -15.94 -1.46
C THR A 51 13.79 -17.28 -1.73
N ASP A 52 13.13 -17.84 -0.72
CA ASP A 52 12.35 -19.07 -0.84
C ASP A 52 10.88 -18.85 -1.24
N GLY A 53 10.48 -17.60 -1.47
CA GLY A 53 9.11 -17.22 -1.82
C GLY A 53 8.12 -17.30 -0.66
N SER A 54 8.58 -17.49 0.58
CA SER A 54 7.69 -17.61 1.76
C SER A 54 6.94 -16.32 2.11
N GLY A 55 7.42 -15.16 1.65
CA GLY A 55 6.73 -13.90 1.86
C GLY A 55 7.63 -12.68 1.74
N ILE A 56 7.08 -11.58 2.25
CA ILE A 56 7.68 -10.25 2.20
C ILE A 56 7.72 -9.69 3.61
N ILE A 57 8.81 -9.00 3.95
CA ILE A 57 8.89 -8.16 5.14
C ILE A 57 8.85 -6.71 4.67
N ASP A 58 7.86 -5.96 5.17
CA ASP A 58 7.65 -4.56 4.87
C ASP A 58 7.75 -3.74 6.15
N LEU A 59 8.78 -2.90 6.22
CA LEU A 59 9.09 -2.07 7.38
C LEU A 59 8.36 -0.72 7.34
N ALA A 60 7.58 -0.41 6.29
CA ALA A 60 6.99 0.92 6.11
C ALA A 60 6.04 1.28 7.26
N SER A 61 5.33 0.27 7.75
CA SER A 61 4.36 0.39 8.86
C SER A 61 5.02 0.49 10.24
N LEU A 62 6.36 0.47 10.34
CA LEU A 62 7.06 0.61 11.62
C LEU A 62 7.26 2.06 12.04
N GLY A 63 7.40 2.98 11.09
CA GLY A 63 7.56 4.40 11.38
C GLY A 63 6.28 5.03 11.91
N ASP A 64 6.41 6.17 12.58
CA ASP A 64 5.31 7.11 12.83
C ASP A 64 4.88 7.83 11.54
N ALA A 65 4.02 8.84 11.66
CA ALA A 65 3.52 9.60 10.51
C ALA A 65 4.63 10.32 9.72
N ASP A 66 5.73 10.67 10.40
CA ASP A 66 6.91 11.31 9.82
C ASP A 66 7.96 10.27 9.38
N GLY A 67 7.68 8.98 9.60
CA GLY A 67 8.54 7.85 9.25
C GLY A 67 9.61 7.52 10.29
N PHE A 68 9.57 8.09 11.49
CA PHE A 68 10.55 7.82 12.55
C PHE A 68 10.15 6.62 13.40
N LEU A 69 11.15 5.82 13.78
CA LEU A 69 11.01 4.81 14.83
C LEU A 69 11.34 5.40 16.20
N GLU A 70 12.35 6.27 16.23
CA GLU A 70 12.84 6.98 17.42
C GLU A 70 13.19 8.40 16.96
N ARG A 71 12.74 9.43 17.68
CA ARG A 71 13.04 10.83 17.33
C ARG A 71 13.45 11.61 18.58
N LEU A 72 14.70 12.05 18.61
CA LEU A 72 15.31 12.75 19.75
C LEU A 72 15.24 11.96 21.07
N GLU A 73 15.31 10.64 21.00
CA GLU A 73 15.15 9.75 22.16
C GLU A 73 16.50 9.50 22.85
N PRO A 74 16.58 9.56 24.19
CA PRO A 74 17.84 9.46 24.90
C PRO A 74 18.42 8.05 24.83
N LEU A 75 19.70 7.94 24.42
CA LEU A 75 20.37 6.64 24.39
C LEU A 75 20.82 6.18 25.77
N ARG A 76 20.59 4.90 26.04
CA ARG A 76 21.28 4.20 27.13
C ARG A 76 22.74 4.00 26.74
N THR A 77 23.62 4.59 27.53
CA THR A 77 25.06 4.55 27.26
C THR A 77 25.82 4.16 28.51
N ASP A 78 26.63 3.11 28.40
CA ASP A 78 27.52 2.70 29.48
C ASP A 78 28.75 3.62 29.49
N GLY A 79 28.87 4.46 30.53
CA GLY A 79 30.05 5.31 30.75
C GLY A 79 30.04 6.70 30.10
N ALA A 80 28.87 7.24 29.75
CA ALA A 80 28.77 8.61 29.25
C ALA A 80 29.15 9.64 30.35
N PRO A 81 29.88 10.73 30.01
CA PRO A 81 30.19 11.78 30.96
C PRO A 81 28.91 12.52 31.41
N ILE A 82 28.86 12.90 32.69
CA ILE A 82 27.68 13.43 33.41
C ILE A 82 27.11 14.73 32.78
N SER A 83 27.87 15.42 31.92
CA SER A 83 27.51 16.71 31.30
C SER A 83 27.08 16.63 29.83
N THR A 84 26.88 15.43 29.29
CA THR A 84 26.49 15.22 27.89
C THR A 84 25.21 14.40 27.77
N GLU A 85 24.22 14.93 27.06
CA GLU A 85 23.04 14.18 26.64
C GLU A 85 23.26 13.63 25.23
N LEU A 86 22.89 12.37 25.02
CA LEU A 86 22.98 11.67 23.73
C LEU A 86 21.57 11.35 23.27
N LEU A 87 21.16 11.93 22.15
CA LEU A 87 19.83 11.75 21.57
C LEU A 87 19.94 11.04 20.21
N LEU A 88 19.05 10.09 19.95
CA LEU A 88 18.95 9.34 18.71
C LEU A 88 17.74 9.82 17.92
N SER A 89 17.94 10.10 16.64
CA SER A 89 16.87 10.10 15.64
C SER A 89 17.13 8.99 14.64
N PHE A 90 16.15 8.12 14.40
CA PHE A 90 16.23 7.00 13.49
C PHE A 90 14.94 6.82 12.69
N SER A 91 15.07 6.79 11.36
CA SER A 91 14.01 6.41 10.44
C SER A 91 14.48 5.20 9.62
N PRO A 92 13.68 4.11 9.55
CA PRO A 92 14.06 2.90 8.83
C PRO A 92 13.90 3.01 7.31
N CYS A 93 13.05 3.93 6.83
CA CYS A 93 12.55 3.89 5.46
C CYS A 93 12.63 5.23 4.74
N LEU A 94 12.59 6.35 5.46
CA LEU A 94 12.59 7.69 4.87
C LEU A 94 13.88 8.41 5.27
N PRO A 95 14.68 8.89 4.30
CA PRO A 95 15.81 9.74 4.62
C PRO A 95 15.33 11.05 5.24
N PHE A 96 16.02 11.50 6.27
CA PHE A 96 15.75 12.78 6.93
C PHE A 96 17.03 13.61 7.09
N SER A 97 16.85 14.87 7.47
CA SER A 97 17.95 15.77 7.84
C SER A 97 17.70 16.35 9.22
N GLU A 98 18.77 16.54 9.98
CA GLU A 98 18.71 17.04 11.36
C GLU A 98 19.79 18.12 11.59
N PRO A 99 19.41 19.33 12.04
CA PRO A 99 18.05 19.84 12.20
C PRO A 99 17.38 20.09 10.83
N GLU A 100 16.04 20.03 10.79
CA GLU A 100 15.25 20.10 9.55
C GLU A 100 15.55 21.35 8.70
N ASP A 101 15.72 22.50 9.35
CA ASP A 101 15.89 23.81 8.67
C ASP A 101 17.31 24.07 8.15
N PHE A 102 18.29 23.23 8.51
CA PHE A 102 19.70 23.49 8.22
C PHE A 102 20.30 22.43 7.30
N VAL A 103 20.31 22.75 6.01
CA VAL A 103 21.05 21.97 5.01
C VAL A 103 22.55 22.23 5.20
N GLY A 104 23.31 21.18 5.47
CA GLY A 104 24.78 21.24 5.61
C GLY A 104 25.33 20.71 6.93
N THR A 105 24.49 20.17 7.82
CA THR A 105 24.98 19.37 8.95
C THR A 105 25.48 18.00 8.48
N ALA A 106 26.21 17.29 9.35
CA ALA A 106 26.62 15.92 9.09
C ALA A 106 25.42 14.98 8.86
N CYS A 107 24.28 15.28 9.50
CA CYS A 107 23.03 14.53 9.37
C CYS A 107 22.15 15.10 8.27
N THR A 108 22.61 15.01 7.04
CA THR A 108 21.83 15.33 5.83
C THR A 108 21.60 14.05 5.04
N ASP A 109 20.34 13.76 4.70
CA ASP A 109 19.94 12.54 3.97
C ASP A 109 20.46 11.26 4.66
N VAL A 110 20.10 11.09 5.93
CA VAL A 110 20.54 10.00 6.81
C VAL A 110 19.38 9.10 7.23
N ALA A 111 19.71 7.88 7.64
CA ALA A 111 18.80 6.94 8.30
C ALA A 111 18.90 7.03 9.83
N ALA A 112 20.10 7.32 10.34
CA ALA A 112 20.36 7.48 11.77
C ALA A 112 21.23 8.73 12.02
N CYS A 113 20.80 9.56 12.97
CA CYS A 113 21.55 10.71 13.44
C CYS A 113 21.73 10.62 14.95
N LEU A 114 22.98 10.73 15.40
CA LEU A 114 23.32 10.88 16.82
C LEU A 114 23.57 12.35 17.11
N ILE A 115 22.87 12.87 18.11
CA ILE A 115 22.96 14.26 18.54
C ILE A 115 23.62 14.28 19.92
N VAL A 116 24.80 14.87 19.99
CA VAL A 116 25.53 15.06 21.24
C VAL A 116 25.29 16.48 21.72
N ARG A 117 24.63 16.61 22.86
CA ARG A 117 24.28 17.90 23.45
C ARG A 117 25.19 18.18 24.62
N PHE A 118 26.01 19.22 24.49
CA PHE A 118 26.93 19.68 25.52
C PHE A 118 26.32 20.84 26.30
N HIS A 119 26.38 20.75 27.62
CA HIS A 119 26.02 21.86 28.49
C HIS A 119 27.16 22.89 28.54
N LYS A 120 26.93 24.11 28.04
CA LYS A 120 27.88 25.24 28.19
C LYS A 120 27.43 26.13 29.36
N ASN A 121 28.37 26.57 30.20
CA ASN A 121 28.08 27.50 31.30
C ASN A 121 27.28 28.72 30.76
N ASN A 122 26.15 29.03 31.41
CA ASN A 122 25.08 29.97 31.01
C ASN A 122 24.08 29.48 29.94
N GLN A 123 23.37 28.38 30.22
CA GLN A 123 22.08 27.95 29.60
C GLN A 123 22.04 27.72 28.08
N ARG A 124 23.16 27.85 27.36
CA ARG A 124 23.22 27.51 25.93
C ARG A 124 23.72 26.08 25.74
N TYR A 125 22.92 25.30 25.01
CA TYR A 125 23.31 23.98 24.56
C TYR A 125 24.06 24.08 23.24
N LEU A 126 25.16 23.34 23.12
CA LEU A 126 25.84 23.14 21.85
C LEU A 126 25.49 21.75 21.34
N ASN A 127 24.82 21.67 20.20
CA ASN A 127 24.47 20.42 19.57
C ASN A 127 25.53 20.05 18.53
N ARG A 128 26.05 18.84 18.60
CA ARG A 128 26.90 18.24 17.57
C ARG A 128 26.14 17.09 16.94
N TYR A 129 26.01 17.15 15.62
CA TYR A 129 25.32 16.15 14.82
C TYR A 129 26.34 15.19 14.21
N LEU A 130 26.11 13.89 14.37
CA LEU A 130 26.96 12.83 13.86
C LEU A 130 26.13 11.89 12.97
N ASN A 131 26.58 11.69 11.74
CA ASN A 131 25.97 10.74 10.82
C ASN A 131 26.28 9.31 11.26
N TYR A 132 25.24 8.54 11.60
CA TYR A 132 25.37 7.14 12.03
C TYR A 132 24.84 6.15 10.99
N GLY A 133 24.58 6.59 9.77
CA GLY A 133 24.23 5.71 8.68
C GLY A 133 23.26 6.35 7.71
N ARG A 134 23.35 5.92 6.45
CA ARG A 134 22.45 6.33 5.37
C ARG A 134 21.70 5.13 4.81
N HIS A 135 20.55 5.38 4.21
CA HIS A 135 19.78 4.35 3.50
C HIS A 135 20.50 3.84 2.24
N ILE A 136 21.33 4.70 1.63
CA ILE A 136 22.15 4.31 0.49
C ILE A 136 23.09 3.17 0.91
N ASP A 137 23.13 2.13 0.07
CA ASP A 137 23.94 0.93 0.29
C ASP A 137 23.66 0.19 1.61
N ASN A 138 22.48 0.40 2.23
CA ASN A 138 22.11 -0.41 3.38
C ASN A 138 21.90 -1.89 2.98
N HIS A 139 22.36 -2.79 3.84
CA HIS A 139 22.38 -4.23 3.57
C HIS A 139 21.34 -4.95 4.43
N PHE A 140 20.60 -5.86 3.80
CA PHE A 140 19.57 -6.67 4.45
C PHE A 140 20.10 -8.10 4.59
N HIS A 141 20.03 -8.63 5.80
CA HIS A 141 20.37 -10.02 6.09
C HIS A 141 19.28 -10.64 6.95
N TYR A 142 18.66 -11.71 6.46
CA TYR A 142 17.61 -12.39 7.20
C TYR A 142 18.09 -13.73 7.73
N ASN A 143 17.92 -13.93 9.03
CA ASN A 143 18.20 -15.20 9.68
C ASN A 143 16.88 -15.94 9.94
N ASN A 144 16.66 -17.05 9.22
CA ASN A 144 15.43 -17.83 9.32
C ASN A 144 15.30 -18.61 10.65
N THR A 145 16.40 -18.97 11.29
CA THR A 145 16.39 -19.68 12.58
C THR A 145 15.94 -18.76 13.70
N MET A 146 16.46 -17.53 13.72
CA MET A 146 16.11 -16.51 14.71
C MET A 146 14.90 -15.64 14.32
N LYS A 147 14.32 -15.86 13.13
CA LYS A 147 13.25 -15.02 12.56
C LYS A 147 13.55 -13.51 12.68
N THR A 148 14.81 -13.16 12.40
CA THR A 148 15.33 -11.81 12.61
C THR A 148 15.83 -11.23 11.29
N LEU A 149 15.33 -10.06 10.93
CA LEU A 149 15.88 -9.25 9.84
C LEU A 149 16.91 -8.28 10.41
N THR A 150 18.14 -8.33 9.91
CA THR A 150 19.21 -7.39 10.26
C THR A 150 19.43 -6.42 9.11
N VAL A 151 19.33 -5.11 9.39
CA VAL A 151 19.63 -4.04 8.44
C VAL A 151 20.85 -3.27 8.91
N SER A 152 21.87 -3.21 8.06
CA SER A 152 23.14 -2.54 8.35
C SER A 152 23.26 -1.25 7.54
N TYR A 153 23.53 -0.14 8.21
CA TYR A 153 23.65 1.20 7.62
C TYR A 153 25.09 1.70 7.69
N PHE A 154 25.53 2.34 6.61
CA PHE A 154 26.92 2.75 6.42
C PHE A 154 27.04 4.27 6.30
N GLY A 155 28.20 4.79 6.70
CA GLY A 155 28.58 6.17 6.41
C GLY A 155 29.34 6.26 5.08
N LYS A 156 29.34 7.44 4.46
CA LYS A 156 29.89 7.69 3.11
C LYS A 156 31.34 7.19 2.89
N SER A 157 32.14 7.13 3.95
CA SER A 157 33.56 6.75 3.87
C SER A 157 33.92 5.55 4.76
N PHE A 158 32.93 4.82 5.28
CA PHE A 158 33.15 3.73 6.23
C PHE A 158 32.81 2.38 5.58
N SER A 159 33.73 1.43 5.67
CA SER A 159 33.51 0.04 5.21
C SER A 159 32.75 -0.80 6.23
N GLN A 160 32.80 -0.42 7.50
CA GLN A 160 32.05 -1.05 8.58
C GLN A 160 30.71 -0.34 8.81
N PRO A 161 29.67 -1.08 9.21
CA PRO A 161 28.38 -0.47 9.52
C PRO A 161 28.51 0.44 10.73
N LEU A 162 27.87 1.61 10.68
CA LEU A 162 27.80 2.54 11.82
C LEU A 162 26.57 2.26 12.69
N THR A 163 25.48 1.77 12.07
CA THR A 163 24.26 1.34 12.76
C THR A 163 23.84 -0.04 12.27
N VAL A 164 23.48 -0.91 13.20
CA VAL A 164 22.93 -2.24 12.94
C VAL A 164 21.59 -2.35 13.65
N VAL A 165 20.53 -2.57 12.87
CA VAL A 165 19.17 -2.69 13.37
C VAL A 165 18.70 -4.12 13.22
N ARG A 166 18.18 -4.71 14.29
CA ARG A 166 17.67 -6.08 14.32
C ARG A 166 16.18 -6.06 14.59
N TYR A 167 15.41 -6.42 13.57
CA TYR A 167 13.97 -6.55 13.62
C TYR A 167 13.61 -7.99 13.94
N HIS A 168 13.06 -8.22 15.12
CA HIS A 168 12.61 -9.51 15.59
C HIS A 168 11.09 -9.62 15.45
N CYS A 169 10.62 -10.69 14.81
CA CYS A 169 9.20 -11.00 14.71
C CYS A 169 8.63 -11.32 16.10
N SER A 170 7.76 -10.44 16.60
CA SER A 170 7.13 -10.55 17.91
C SER A 170 5.71 -9.99 17.84
N PRO A 171 4.73 -10.54 18.57
CA PRO A 171 3.40 -9.92 18.66
C PRO A 171 3.45 -8.56 19.38
N ASN A 172 4.47 -8.35 20.22
CA ASN A 172 4.63 -7.12 20.98
C ASN A 172 5.52 -6.13 20.22
N ARG A 173 5.22 -4.84 20.39
CA ARG A 173 6.06 -3.76 19.89
C ARG A 173 6.98 -3.28 21.01
N SER A 174 8.28 -3.36 20.79
CA SER A 174 9.29 -2.78 21.69
C SER A 174 10.50 -2.30 20.91
N ILE A 175 11.15 -1.24 21.39
CA ILE A 175 12.35 -0.69 20.77
C ILE A 175 13.37 -0.42 21.87
N SER A 176 14.63 -0.76 21.61
CA SER A 176 15.74 -0.38 22.47
C SER A 176 16.98 -0.09 21.64
N ALA A 177 17.69 0.97 22.01
CA ALA A 177 18.95 1.37 21.38
C ALA A 177 20.07 1.36 22.41
N THR A 178 21.21 0.80 22.03
CA THR A 178 22.43 0.78 22.85
C THR A 178 23.61 1.25 22.04
N LEU A 179 24.38 2.16 22.65
CA LEU A 179 25.63 2.67 22.10
C LEU A 179 26.76 2.34 23.07
N SER A 180 27.81 1.69 22.57
CA SER A 180 29.05 1.50 23.32
C SER A 180 30.12 2.40 22.74
N PHE A 181 30.83 3.13 23.61
CA PHE A 181 32.00 3.94 23.22
C PHE A 181 33.30 3.13 23.17
N SER A 182 33.23 1.82 23.39
CA SER A 182 34.38 0.94 23.11
C SER A 182 34.64 0.94 21.59
N ALA A 183 35.90 1.16 21.22
CA ALA A 183 36.29 1.34 19.82
C ALA A 183 35.80 0.14 18.98
N ASP A 184 35.12 0.46 17.88
CA ASP A 184 34.66 -0.46 16.82
C ASP A 184 33.29 -1.16 17.00
N VAL A 185 32.48 -0.78 18.00
CA VAL A 185 31.10 -1.31 18.12
C VAL A 185 30.09 -0.36 17.46
N PRO A 186 29.29 -0.83 16.48
CA PRO A 186 28.23 -0.01 15.87
C PRO A 186 27.10 0.30 16.84
N LEU A 187 26.34 1.35 16.57
CA LEU A 187 25.06 1.60 17.23
C LEU A 187 24.13 0.40 16.99
N GLN A 188 23.63 -0.21 18.07
CA GLN A 188 22.73 -1.35 17.97
C GLN A 188 21.32 -0.93 18.34
N ILE A 189 20.37 -1.21 17.44
CA ILE A 189 18.95 -0.98 17.67
C ILE A 189 18.22 -2.32 17.57
N TRP A 190 17.44 -2.64 18.59
CA TRP A 190 16.62 -3.84 18.66
C TRP A 190 15.16 -3.43 18.56
N VAL A 191 14.46 -3.98 17.58
CA VAL A 191 13.05 -3.68 17.31
C VAL A 191 12.30 -4.99 17.34
N GLU A 192 11.38 -5.13 18.29
CA GLU A 192 10.37 -6.18 18.27
C GLU A 192 9.10 -5.59 17.68
N SER A 193 8.52 -6.27 16.69
CA SER A 193 7.27 -5.82 16.10
C SER A 193 6.57 -6.92 15.31
N PRO A 194 5.24 -6.91 15.22
CA PRO A 194 4.51 -7.79 14.31
C PRO A 194 4.89 -7.54 12.85
N CYS A 195 5.29 -6.32 12.48
CA CYS A 195 5.69 -6.00 11.10
C CYS A 195 7.04 -6.58 10.68
N ALA A 196 7.84 -7.07 11.63
CA ALA A 196 9.04 -7.85 11.30
C ALA A 196 8.70 -9.30 10.89
N CYS A 197 7.46 -9.73 11.08
CA CYS A 197 6.97 -11.04 10.63
C CYS A 197 6.60 -11.02 9.15
N LEU A 198 6.73 -12.18 8.51
CA LEU A 198 6.39 -12.37 7.10
C LEU A 198 4.91 -12.03 6.84
N ASN A 199 4.67 -11.19 5.83
CA ASN A 199 3.33 -10.80 5.33
C ASN A 199 2.40 -10.15 6.37
N ALA A 200 2.91 -9.72 7.53
CA ALA A 200 2.06 -9.21 8.60
C ALA A 200 1.62 -7.76 8.38
N CYS A 201 2.53 -6.92 7.87
CA CYS A 201 2.29 -5.49 7.66
C CYS A 201 2.42 -5.06 6.20
N THR A 202 2.26 -6.01 5.28
CA THR A 202 2.08 -5.67 3.87
C THR A 202 0.78 -4.89 3.77
N LEU A 203 0.87 -3.58 3.56
CA LEU A 203 -0.24 -2.83 2.98
C LEU A 203 -0.56 -3.56 1.68
N GLU A 204 -1.75 -4.16 1.64
CA GLU A 204 -2.23 -4.84 0.45
C GLU A 204 -2.39 -3.75 -0.61
N ASP A 205 -1.34 -3.58 -1.43
CA ASP A 205 -1.36 -2.68 -2.57
C ASP A 205 -2.60 -3.04 -3.37
N VAL A 206 -3.58 -2.14 -3.40
CA VAL A 206 -4.87 -2.36 -4.04
C VAL A 206 -4.55 -2.67 -5.50
N GLY A 207 -4.63 -3.95 -5.87
CA GLY A 207 -4.20 -4.40 -7.18
C GLY A 207 -4.96 -3.62 -8.26
N PRO A 208 -4.36 -3.41 -9.45
CA PRO A 208 -5.01 -2.66 -10.51
C PRO A 208 -6.42 -3.21 -10.82
N GLY A 209 -6.61 -4.54 -10.74
CA GLY A 209 -7.93 -5.17 -10.87
C GLY A 209 -8.94 -4.74 -9.80
N THR A 210 -8.52 -4.60 -8.54
CA THR A 210 -9.38 -4.11 -7.45
C THR A 210 -9.72 -2.64 -7.64
N ILE A 211 -8.78 -1.82 -8.13
CA ILE A 211 -9.04 -0.42 -8.50
C ILE A 211 -10.11 -0.36 -9.62
N PHE A 212 -9.97 -1.18 -10.67
CA PHE A 212 -10.97 -1.25 -11.74
C PHE A 212 -12.35 -1.68 -11.24
N LEU A 213 -12.42 -2.68 -10.35
CA LEU A 213 -13.68 -3.12 -9.75
C LEU A 213 -14.34 -2.03 -8.91
N ILE A 214 -13.57 -1.28 -8.11
CA ILE A 214 -14.09 -0.16 -7.32
C ILE A 214 -14.70 0.89 -8.25
N ILE A 215 -13.98 1.29 -9.31
CA ILE A 215 -14.47 2.28 -10.29
C ILE A 215 -15.76 1.78 -10.97
N LEU A 216 -15.78 0.52 -11.41
CA LEU A 216 -16.95 -0.07 -12.06
C LEU A 216 -18.16 -0.09 -11.12
N CYS A 217 -17.99 -0.56 -9.88
CA CYS A 217 -19.06 -0.55 -8.87
C CYS A 217 -19.59 0.86 -8.59
N LEU A 218 -18.71 1.85 -8.44
CA LEU A 218 -19.13 3.24 -8.22
C LEU A 218 -19.89 3.80 -9.43
N SER A 219 -19.43 3.51 -10.64
CA SER A 219 -20.10 3.95 -11.87
C SER A 219 -21.48 3.31 -12.05
N ALA A 220 -21.60 2.01 -11.77
CA ALA A 220 -22.88 1.29 -11.83
C ALA A 220 -23.85 1.81 -10.76
N THR A 221 -23.37 2.07 -9.55
CA THR A 221 -24.18 2.63 -8.46
C THR A 221 -24.68 4.03 -8.83
N ALA A 222 -23.81 4.90 -9.37
CA ALA A 222 -24.20 6.21 -9.85
C ALA A 222 -25.21 6.12 -11.00
N TYR A 223 -25.01 5.21 -11.96
CA TYR A 223 -25.93 4.97 -13.06
C TYR A 223 -27.31 4.51 -12.57
N LEU A 224 -27.35 3.60 -11.60
CA LEU A 224 -28.61 3.12 -11.01
C LEU A 224 -29.31 4.21 -10.19
N ILE A 225 -28.58 5.01 -9.42
CA ILE A 225 -29.16 6.12 -8.65
C ILE A 225 -29.71 7.19 -9.60
N LEU A 226 -28.93 7.63 -10.60
CA LEU A 226 -29.38 8.61 -11.58
C LEU A 226 -30.57 8.08 -12.40
N GLY A 227 -30.52 6.81 -12.81
CA GLY A 227 -31.62 6.14 -13.50
C GLY A 227 -32.88 6.04 -12.64
N ALA A 228 -32.75 5.65 -11.37
CA ALA A 228 -33.87 5.59 -10.44
C ALA A 228 -34.45 6.97 -10.11
N CYS A 229 -33.62 8.01 -10.01
CA CYS A 229 -34.06 9.39 -9.82
C CYS A 229 -34.71 10.01 -11.07
N ALA A 230 -34.34 9.55 -12.27
CA ALA A 230 -34.96 9.97 -13.53
C ALA A 230 -36.35 9.34 -13.74
N LEU A 231 -36.64 8.21 -13.10
CA LEU A 231 -37.95 7.59 -13.12
C LEU A 231 -38.89 8.33 -12.17
N ARG A 232 -39.80 9.14 -12.72
CA ARG A 232 -40.81 9.85 -11.92
C ARG A 232 -41.87 8.87 -11.41
N PRO A 233 -42.05 8.70 -10.08
CA PRO A 233 -43.13 7.89 -9.57
C PRO A 233 -44.46 8.64 -9.75
N PHE A 234 -45.41 8.02 -10.45
CA PHE A 234 -46.77 8.52 -10.55
C PHE A 234 -47.69 7.70 -9.63
N ARG A 235 -48.57 8.40 -8.90
CA ARG A 235 -49.55 7.76 -8.01
C ARG A 235 -50.85 7.54 -8.77
N THR A 236 -51.24 6.29 -8.97
CA THR A 236 -52.57 5.94 -9.46
C THR A 236 -53.52 5.81 -8.27
N SER A 237 -54.65 6.50 -8.32
CA SER A 237 -55.58 6.74 -7.19
C SER A 237 -56.26 5.49 -6.59
N GLN A 238 -55.99 4.28 -7.08
CA GLN A 238 -56.61 3.04 -6.58
C GLN A 238 -55.65 1.85 -6.37
N ALA A 239 -54.36 1.95 -6.69
CA ALA A 239 -53.46 0.77 -6.67
C ALA A 239 -51.98 1.09 -6.39
N GLY A 240 -51.70 1.87 -5.33
CA GLY A 240 -50.34 2.05 -4.81
C GLY A 240 -49.37 2.82 -5.73
N VAL A 241 -48.14 3.01 -5.26
CA VAL A 241 -47.07 3.68 -6.01
C VAL A 241 -46.45 2.68 -6.99
N GLN A 242 -46.57 2.93 -8.30
CA GLN A 242 -45.91 2.15 -9.33
C GLN A 242 -44.83 3.00 -10.01
N ILE A 243 -43.69 2.38 -10.31
CA ILE A 243 -42.63 2.95 -11.13
C ILE A 243 -42.74 2.25 -12.49
N ALA A 244 -43.20 2.96 -13.52
CA ALA A 244 -43.11 2.47 -14.90
C ALA A 244 -42.16 3.38 -15.71
N PRO A 245 -41.29 2.81 -16.55
CA PRO A 245 -40.52 3.61 -17.50
C PRO A 245 -41.50 4.29 -18.47
N GLU A 246 -41.33 5.59 -18.71
CA GLU A 246 -42.21 6.28 -19.67
C GLU A 246 -42.06 5.68 -21.08
N ASP A 247 -43.19 5.45 -21.75
CA ASP A 247 -43.26 5.01 -23.15
C ASP A 247 -42.55 5.99 -24.13
N SER A 248 -42.21 7.19 -23.66
CA SER A 248 -41.57 8.28 -24.41
C SER A 248 -40.07 8.06 -24.68
N VAL A 249 -39.36 7.29 -23.85
CA VAL A 249 -37.90 7.11 -24.00
C VAL A 249 -37.55 6.20 -25.18
N TRP A 250 -38.35 5.14 -25.39
CA TRP A 250 -38.19 4.22 -26.53
C TRP A 250 -38.73 4.83 -27.84
N CYS A 251 -39.76 5.68 -27.78
CA CYS A 251 -40.28 6.38 -28.95
C CYS A 251 -39.28 7.39 -29.55
N MET A 252 -38.44 8.03 -28.72
CA MET A 252 -37.52 9.07 -29.21
C MET A 252 -36.36 8.49 -30.03
N LEU A 253 -35.85 7.29 -29.68
CA LEU A 253 -34.84 6.60 -30.49
C LEU A 253 -35.43 6.10 -31.82
N CYS A 254 -36.65 5.56 -31.81
CA CYS A 254 -37.32 5.07 -33.01
C CYS A 254 -37.74 6.19 -33.98
N TYR A 255 -38.04 7.39 -33.47
CA TYR A 255 -38.40 8.55 -34.30
C TYR A 255 -37.20 9.10 -35.08
N GLN A 256 -36.00 9.14 -34.47
CA GLN A 256 -34.79 9.63 -35.15
C GLN A 256 -34.34 8.74 -36.31
N PHE A 257 -34.61 7.43 -36.26
CA PHE A 257 -34.30 6.52 -37.37
C PHE A 257 -35.31 6.58 -38.51
N THR A 258 -36.56 6.99 -38.26
CA THR A 258 -37.61 7.05 -39.29
C THR A 258 -37.62 8.37 -40.07
N ASP A 259 -37.15 9.47 -39.48
CA ASP A 259 -37.14 10.79 -40.12
C ASP A 259 -36.05 10.94 -41.21
N ARG A 260 -34.97 10.15 -41.15
CA ARG A 260 -33.92 10.17 -42.19
C ARG A 260 -34.36 9.61 -43.55
N GLN A 261 -35.51 8.93 -43.64
CA GLN A 261 -35.94 8.26 -44.88
C GLN A 261 -36.95 9.04 -45.75
N ARG A 262 -37.43 10.21 -45.33
CA ARG A 262 -38.48 10.94 -46.08
C ARG A 262 -38.12 12.36 -46.46
N VAL A 263 -37.12 12.51 -47.35
CA VAL A 263 -36.98 13.74 -48.15
C VAL A 263 -36.87 13.40 -49.64
N LYS A 264 -38.02 13.38 -50.33
CA LYS A 264 -38.13 13.75 -51.75
C LYS A 264 -39.44 14.54 -51.97
N PRO A 265 -39.41 15.69 -52.67
CA PRO A 265 -40.54 16.61 -52.74
C PRO A 265 -41.47 16.25 -53.90
N ARG A 266 -42.79 16.24 -53.67
CA ARG A 266 -43.80 16.09 -54.73
C ARG A 266 -44.68 17.34 -54.83
N ARG A 267 -44.38 18.17 -55.83
CA ARG A 267 -45.21 19.29 -56.33
C ARG A 267 -46.65 18.84 -56.58
N ARG A 268 -47.65 19.65 -56.20
CA ARG A 268 -48.94 19.76 -56.94
C ARG A 268 -49.48 21.19 -56.92
N HIS A 269 -50.00 21.57 -58.07
CA HIS A 269 -50.53 22.87 -58.51
C HIS A 269 -51.86 23.24 -57.83
N TYR A 270 -52.07 24.54 -57.64
CA TYR A 270 -53.38 25.18 -57.44
C TYR A 270 -53.95 25.62 -58.80
N SER A 271 -55.24 25.36 -59.04
CA SER A 271 -56.03 26.06 -60.06
C SER A 271 -57.26 26.69 -59.42
N LEU A 272 -57.33 28.01 -59.58
CA LEU A 272 -58.46 28.91 -59.30
C LEU A 272 -59.77 28.44 -59.94
N ARG A 273 -60.88 28.64 -59.22
CA ARG A 273 -62.14 29.05 -59.86
C ARG A 273 -62.96 29.87 -58.87
N GLU A 274 -63.04 31.15 -59.18
CA GLU A 274 -63.91 32.17 -58.59
C GLU A 274 -65.12 32.39 -59.52
N ASP A 275 -66.15 33.03 -58.98
CA ASP A 275 -67.35 33.62 -59.63
C ASP A 275 -68.52 32.67 -59.98
N THR A 276 -69.81 32.97 -59.74
CA THR A 276 -70.52 34.23 -59.40
C THR A 276 -72.03 33.96 -59.13
N LEU A 277 -72.68 34.95 -58.49
CA LEU A 277 -74.13 35.24 -58.30
C LEU A 277 -74.89 34.51 -57.20
#